data_AF-A0A6C0HBN4-F1
#
_entry.id   AF-A0A6C0HBN4-F1
#
_cell.length_a   1.000
_cell.length_b   1.000
_cell.length_c   1.000
_cell.angle_alpha   90.00
_cell.angle_beta   90.00
_cell.angle_gamma   90.00
#
_symmetry.space_group_name_H-M   'P 1'
#
loop_
_entity.id
_entity.type
_entity.pdbx_description
1 polymer ?
#
loop_
_entity_poly.entity_id
_entity_poly.type
_entity_poly.pdbx_seq_one_letter_code
_entity_poly.pdbx_strand_id
1 'polypeptide(L)'
;MTDNYCNNCGKQGHLYHQCKMPITSIGIIVFRYNDTNIEYLMIRRKDTLGYLDFMRGKYSVYNKEYIMNMIKQMTTEEKERLCSLEFDRLWKDIWKSEMISNQYKVEEIVSRDKFNSLRKGIYNKDTVYTLETLVDESNDHDIWEEPEWGFPKGRRNYLEKDYECAVREFSEETGIHQKKLKNIQNILPFEEIFTGSNYKSYKHKYFVAYMPYDDSILLDKYELSEVSKMEWMSYEKCLEMIRPYNLEKKRLISNVNNCLTKYRLFFS
;
A
#
# COMPACT_ATOMS: atom_id res chain seq x y z
N MET A 1 -33.78 -2.42 15.69
CA MET A 1 -32.64 -3.34 15.56
C MET A 1 -31.50 -2.52 14.97
N THR A 2 -30.33 -2.48 15.60
CA THR A 2 -29.20 -1.72 15.05
C THR A 2 -28.75 -2.40 13.77
N ASP A 3 -29.05 -1.79 12.62
CA ASP A 3 -28.58 -2.24 11.31
C ASP A 3 -27.05 -2.10 11.27
N ASN A 4 -26.37 -3.18 11.67
CA ASN A 4 -24.91 -3.22 11.70
C ASN A 4 -24.38 -3.07 10.27
N TYR A 5 -23.86 -1.89 9.96
CA TYR A 5 -23.21 -1.54 8.70
C TYR A 5 -21.74 -1.98 8.70
N CYS A 6 -21.28 -2.63 7.63
CA CYS A 6 -19.90 -3.07 7.49
C CYS A 6 -19.07 -2.10 6.63
N ASN A 7 -18.10 -1.40 7.23
CA ASN A 7 -17.18 -0.50 6.51
C ASN A 7 -16.34 -1.19 5.42
N ASN A 8 -16.16 -2.52 5.48
CA ASN A 8 -15.36 -3.26 4.49
C ASN A 8 -16.11 -3.55 3.20
N CYS A 9 -17.34 -4.04 3.27
CA CYS A 9 -18.12 -4.43 2.08
C CYS A 9 -19.30 -3.50 1.77
N GLY A 10 -19.64 -2.58 2.67
CA GLY A 10 -20.74 -1.62 2.52
C GLY A 10 -22.12 -2.23 2.68
N LYS A 11 -22.20 -3.49 3.15
CA LYS A 11 -23.45 -4.23 3.36
C LYS A 11 -23.86 -4.18 4.83
N GLN A 12 -25.16 -4.34 5.07
CA GLN A 12 -25.74 -4.47 6.40
C GLN A 12 -25.68 -5.93 6.90
N GLY A 13 -25.89 -6.11 8.21
CA GLY A 13 -26.06 -7.41 8.86
C GLY A 13 -24.81 -8.00 9.52
N HIS A 14 -23.66 -7.32 9.49
CA HIS A 14 -22.43 -7.77 10.17
C HIS A 14 -21.47 -6.62 10.45
N LEU A 15 -20.57 -6.81 11.42
CA LEU A 15 -19.48 -5.87 11.72
C LEU A 15 -18.24 -6.13 10.87
N TYR A 16 -17.35 -5.13 10.77
CA TYR A 16 -16.10 -5.21 10.01
C TYR A 16 -15.28 -6.48 10.31
N HIS A 17 -15.10 -6.82 11.59
CA HIS A 17 -14.31 -7.98 12.02
C HIS A 17 -14.97 -9.34 11.71
N GLN A 18 -16.25 -9.35 11.31
CA GLN A 18 -17.00 -10.53 10.89
C GLN A 18 -17.11 -10.63 9.35
N CYS A 19 -16.55 -9.65 8.63
CA CYS A 19 -16.66 -9.59 7.17
C CYS A 19 -15.84 -10.71 6.53
N LYS A 20 -16.50 -11.53 5.70
CA LYS A 20 -15.85 -12.59 4.90
C LYS A 20 -15.36 -12.12 3.53
N MET A 21 -15.66 -10.87 3.16
CA MET A 21 -15.18 -10.28 1.91
C MET A 21 -13.71 -9.84 2.07
N PRO A 22 -12.94 -9.80 0.97
CA PRO A 22 -11.57 -9.26 0.99
C PRO A 22 -11.52 -7.86 1.61
N ILE A 23 -10.43 -7.55 2.31
CA ILE A 23 -10.20 -6.20 2.85
C ILE A 23 -10.07 -5.25 1.66
N THR A 24 -11.02 -4.33 1.54
CA THR A 24 -11.17 -3.50 0.34
C THR A 24 -10.57 -2.13 0.55
N SER A 25 -9.69 -1.72 -0.37
CA SER A 25 -9.29 -0.33 -0.55
C SER A 25 -9.79 0.19 -1.90
N ILE A 26 -10.07 1.48 -1.98
CA ILE A 26 -10.69 2.12 -3.13
C ILE A 26 -9.84 3.33 -3.51
N GLY A 27 -9.62 3.51 -4.81
CA GLY A 27 -8.70 4.52 -5.33
C GLY A 27 -9.03 4.97 -6.74
N ILE A 28 -8.16 5.80 -7.30
CA ILE A 28 -8.28 6.31 -8.67
C ILE A 28 -6.95 6.08 -9.39
N ILE A 29 -7.02 5.45 -10.57
CA ILE A 29 -5.94 5.48 -11.55
C ILE A 29 -6.18 6.71 -12.42
N VAL A 30 -5.31 7.70 -12.25
CA VAL A 30 -5.36 8.91 -13.07
C VAL A 30 -4.40 8.76 -14.24
N PHE A 31 -4.88 9.06 -15.43
CA PHE A 31 -4.04 9.19 -16.61
C PHE A 31 -4.08 10.59 -17.20
N ARG A 32 -3.06 10.92 -17.98
CA ARG A 32 -3.01 12.11 -18.83
C ARG A 32 -2.54 11.73 -20.23
N TYR A 33 -2.77 12.64 -21.18
CA TYR A 33 -2.08 12.61 -22.46
C TYR A 33 -0.91 13.58 -22.38
N ASN A 34 0.30 13.07 -22.59
CA ASN A 34 1.49 13.84 -22.86
C ASN A 34 1.78 13.69 -24.35
N ASP A 35 1.42 14.71 -25.14
CA ASP A 35 1.25 14.61 -26.58
C ASP A 35 0.32 13.45 -26.98
N THR A 36 0.86 12.40 -27.61
CA THR A 36 0.13 11.19 -28.01
C THR A 36 0.26 10.04 -27.03
N ASN A 37 1.10 10.18 -25.99
CA ASN A 37 1.42 9.11 -25.06
C ASN A 37 0.52 9.18 -23.83
N ILE A 38 0.02 8.02 -23.40
CA ILE A 38 -0.72 7.89 -22.15
C ILE A 38 0.28 7.70 -21.02
N GLU A 39 0.18 8.55 -20.01
CA GLU A 39 0.94 8.43 -18.78
C GLU A 39 0.01 8.28 -17.58
N TYR A 40 0.46 7.54 -16.57
CA TYR A 40 -0.28 7.24 -15.35
C TYR A 40 0.41 7.84 -14.15
N LEU A 41 -0.36 8.43 -13.25
CA LEU A 41 0.18 8.95 -12.00
C LEU A 41 0.40 7.79 -11.03
N MET A 42 1.67 7.53 -10.71
CA MET A 42 2.06 6.53 -9.72
C MET A 42 2.62 7.19 -8.47
N ILE A 43 2.39 6.56 -7.32
CA ILE A 43 2.98 6.94 -6.04
C ILE A 43 3.91 5.83 -5.54
N ARG A 44 5.04 6.22 -4.95
CA ARG A 44 5.95 5.33 -4.23
C ARG A 44 5.67 5.45 -2.75
N ARG A 45 5.51 4.31 -2.09
CA ARG A 45 5.32 4.28 -0.64
C ARG A 45 6.54 4.89 0.08
N LYS A 46 6.31 5.45 1.26
CA LYS A 46 7.39 5.87 2.16
C LYS A 46 8.13 4.67 2.74
N ASP A 47 7.36 3.71 3.25
CA ASP A 47 7.84 2.50 3.90
C ASP A 47 7.21 1.27 3.22
N THR A 48 7.99 0.20 3.04
CA THR A 48 7.54 -1.04 2.42
C THR A 48 6.46 -1.73 3.26
N LEU A 49 5.63 -2.54 2.62
CA LEU A 49 4.63 -3.33 3.33
C LEU A 49 5.30 -4.31 4.31
N GLY A 50 6.41 -4.92 3.91
CA GLY A 50 7.21 -5.80 4.76
C GLY A 50 7.74 -5.11 6.02
N TYR A 51 8.30 -3.91 5.87
CA TYR A 51 8.80 -3.12 7.00
C TYR A 51 7.70 -2.74 7.99
N LEU A 52 6.56 -2.25 7.49
CA LEU A 52 5.42 -1.89 8.33
C LEU A 52 4.82 -3.12 9.05
N ASP A 53 4.61 -4.24 8.36
CA ASP A 53 4.07 -5.46 8.96
C ASP A 53 5.02 -6.02 10.05
N PHE A 54 6.33 -5.97 9.80
CA PHE A 54 7.35 -6.36 10.77
C PHE A 54 7.32 -5.46 12.01
N MET A 55 7.33 -4.14 11.84
CA MET A 55 7.35 -3.22 12.98
C MET A 55 6.08 -3.31 13.82
N ARG A 56 4.93 -3.64 13.23
CA ARG A 56 3.65 -3.87 13.92
C ARG A 56 3.57 -5.17 14.72
N GLY A 57 4.53 -6.08 14.58
CA GLY A 57 4.67 -7.22 15.47
C GLY A 57 3.52 -8.24 15.43
N LYS A 58 2.68 -8.27 14.38
CA LYS A 58 1.51 -9.19 14.26
C LYS A 58 1.90 -10.59 13.75
N TYR A 59 3.00 -11.12 14.29
CA TYR A 59 3.55 -12.45 13.99
C TYR A 59 4.05 -13.14 15.26
N SER A 60 4.30 -14.44 15.16
CA SER A 60 5.04 -15.18 16.19
C SER A 60 6.54 -15.06 15.92
N VAL A 61 7.34 -14.76 16.96
CA VAL A 61 8.81 -14.75 16.85
C VAL A 61 9.39 -16.12 16.56
N TYR A 62 8.60 -17.19 16.68
CA TYR A 62 8.99 -18.57 16.35
C TYR A 62 8.66 -18.96 14.90
N ASN A 63 7.99 -18.10 14.13
CA ASN A 63 7.69 -18.36 12.72
C ASN A 63 8.75 -17.67 11.83
N LYS A 64 9.93 -18.30 11.74
CA LYS A 64 11.08 -17.79 10.96
C LYS A 64 10.69 -17.46 9.52
N GLU A 65 9.98 -18.37 8.85
CA GLU A 65 9.59 -18.22 7.44
C GLU A 65 8.69 -17.00 7.22
N TYR A 66 7.70 -16.79 8.10
CA TYR A 66 6.81 -15.63 7.99
C TYR A 66 7.57 -14.31 8.21
N ILE A 67 8.50 -14.27 9.16
CA ILE A 67 9.37 -13.10 9.40
C ILE A 67 10.25 -12.84 8.18
N MET A 68 10.88 -13.89 7.65
CA MET A 68 11.72 -13.81 6.47
C MET A 68 10.95 -13.27 5.26
N ASN A 69 9.70 -13.67 5.06
CA ASN A 69 8.85 -13.16 3.98
C ASN A 69 8.58 -11.65 4.09
N MET A 70 8.53 -11.09 5.31
CA MET A 70 8.42 -9.64 5.51
C MET A 70 9.76 -8.94 5.22
N ILE A 71 10.88 -9.49 5.71
CA ILE A 71 12.22 -8.91 5.52
C ILE A 71 12.62 -8.87 4.03
N LYS A 72 12.28 -9.91 3.25
CA LYS A 72 12.54 -9.98 1.80
C LYS A 72 11.88 -8.87 0.98
N GLN A 73 10.83 -8.24 1.50
CA GLN A 73 10.14 -7.13 0.82
C GLN A 73 10.76 -5.77 1.13
N MET A 74 11.58 -5.69 2.18
CA MET A 74 12.17 -4.44 2.67
C MET A 74 13.28 -3.95 1.74
N THR A 75 13.47 -2.64 1.77
CA THR A 75 14.62 -2.00 1.13
C THR A 75 15.92 -2.25 1.88
N THR A 76 17.05 -2.05 1.21
CA THR A 76 18.40 -2.03 1.82
C THR A 76 18.46 -1.07 3.01
N GLU A 77 17.94 0.15 2.85
CA GLU A 77 17.88 1.17 3.90
C GLU A 77 17.04 0.71 5.11
N GLU A 78 15.85 0.13 4.88
CA GLU A 78 15.00 -0.37 5.95
C GLU A 78 15.68 -1.50 6.73
N LYS A 79 16.33 -2.45 6.04
CA LYS A 79 17.10 -3.53 6.66
C LYS A 79 18.26 -2.98 7.50
N GLU A 80 19.00 -2.01 7.00
CA GLU A 80 20.09 -1.36 7.73
C GLU A 80 19.57 -0.68 9.00
N ARG A 81 18.44 0.05 8.91
CA ARG A 81 17.80 0.69 10.06
C ARG A 81 17.34 -0.33 11.11
N LEU A 82 16.82 -1.49 10.70
CA LEU A 82 16.45 -2.57 11.64
C LEU A 82 17.64 -3.08 12.46
N CYS A 83 18.84 -3.14 11.88
CA CYS A 83 20.05 -3.61 12.57
C CYS A 83 20.71 -2.53 13.42
N SER A 84 20.67 -1.28 12.96
CA SER A 84 21.44 -0.17 13.53
C SER A 84 20.69 0.71 14.55
N LEU A 85 19.35 0.74 14.51
CA LEU A 85 18.56 1.64 15.35
C LEU A 85 17.77 0.90 16.44
N GLU A 86 17.49 1.60 17.53
CA GLU A 86 16.62 1.12 18.60
C GLU A 86 15.14 1.19 18.21
N PHE A 87 14.33 0.27 18.75
CA PHE A 87 12.91 0.12 18.43
C PHE A 87 12.13 1.44 18.53
N ASP A 88 12.35 2.21 19.59
CA ASP A 88 11.60 3.45 19.85
C ASP A 88 11.86 4.51 18.77
N ARG A 89 13.05 4.52 18.16
CA ARG A 89 13.36 5.42 17.04
C ARG A 89 12.63 4.97 15.78
N LEU A 90 12.72 3.67 15.44
CA LEU A 90 12.03 3.09 14.29
C LEU A 90 10.52 3.30 14.37
N TRP A 91 9.92 3.06 15.54
CA TRP A 91 8.50 3.22 15.78
C TRP A 91 8.03 4.67 15.62
N LYS A 92 8.79 5.63 16.16
CA LYS A 92 8.50 7.07 16.00
C LYS A 92 8.58 7.52 14.53
N ASP A 93 9.55 7.00 13.78
CA ASP A 93 9.74 7.36 12.37
C ASP A 93 8.58 6.88 11.48
N ILE A 94 7.94 5.75 11.84
CA ILE A 94 6.74 5.25 11.14
C ILE A 94 5.54 6.14 11.46
N TRP A 95 5.32 6.46 12.73
CA TRP A 95 4.05 7.03 13.19
C TRP A 95 4.06 8.54 13.48
N LYS A 96 5.15 9.28 13.18
CA LYS A 96 5.33 10.75 13.37
C LYS A 96 4.42 11.33 14.48
N SER A 97 4.83 11.21 15.75
CA SER A 97 4.06 11.62 16.95
C SER A 97 3.38 12.99 16.77
N GLU A 98 2.13 13.23 17.16
CA GLU A 98 1.59 13.17 18.52
C GLU A 98 0.10 12.81 18.49
N MET A 99 -0.24 11.61 18.99
CA MET A 99 -1.58 11.09 19.39
C MET A 99 -1.62 9.60 19.04
N ILE A 100 -0.68 8.83 19.57
CA ILE A 100 -0.77 7.37 19.56
C ILE A 100 -2.02 7.04 20.39
N SER A 101 -3.13 6.72 19.71
CA SER A 101 -4.36 6.32 20.38
C SER A 101 -4.04 5.18 21.36
N ASN A 102 -4.78 5.06 22.46
CA ASN A 102 -4.51 4.01 23.47
C ASN A 102 -4.45 2.59 22.87
N GLN A 103 -5.08 2.37 21.71
CA GLN A 103 -5.02 1.13 20.95
C GLN A 103 -3.60 0.79 20.46
N TYR A 104 -2.82 1.78 20.04
CA TYR A 104 -1.46 1.57 19.54
C TYR A 104 -0.43 1.40 20.65
N LYS A 105 -0.70 1.84 21.89
CA LYS A 105 0.21 1.62 23.03
C LYS A 105 0.42 0.14 23.34
N VAL A 106 -0.65 -0.67 23.27
CA VAL A 106 -0.54 -2.12 23.48
C VAL A 106 0.18 -2.78 22.30
N GLU A 107 -0.14 -2.38 21.07
CA GLU A 107 0.57 -2.86 19.86
C GLU A 107 2.06 -2.56 19.94
N GLU A 108 2.43 -1.34 20.36
CA GLU A 108 3.81 -0.88 20.54
C GLU A 108 4.60 -1.72 21.55
N ILE A 109 4.03 -1.99 22.74
CA ILE A 109 4.70 -2.80 23.77
C ILE A 109 4.98 -4.21 23.25
N VAL A 110 3.97 -4.86 22.67
CA VAL A 110 4.11 -6.23 22.12
C VAL A 110 5.11 -6.26 20.96
N SER A 111 5.08 -5.26 20.08
CA SER A 111 6.06 -5.12 19.00
C SER A 111 7.48 -4.95 19.53
N ARG A 112 7.68 -4.10 20.55
CA ARG A 112 8.98 -3.85 21.17
C ARG A 112 9.59 -5.13 21.73
N ASP A 113 8.81 -5.89 22.47
CA ASP A 113 9.27 -7.14 23.08
C ASP A 113 9.69 -8.16 22.02
N LYS A 114 8.93 -8.28 20.93
CA LYS A 114 9.26 -9.17 19.81
C LYS A 114 10.52 -8.73 19.06
N PHE A 115 10.64 -7.44 18.76
CA PHE A 115 11.82 -6.87 18.12
C PHE A 115 13.07 -7.12 18.95
N ASN A 116 13.02 -6.81 20.25
CA ASN A 116 14.15 -7.00 21.16
C ASN A 116 14.49 -8.49 21.35
N SER A 117 13.50 -9.37 21.37
CA SER A 117 13.73 -10.82 21.42
C SER A 117 14.43 -11.32 20.15
N LEU A 118 14.04 -10.83 18.97
CA LEU A 118 14.72 -11.15 17.71
C LEU A 118 16.15 -10.61 17.68
N ARG A 119 16.44 -9.41 18.21
CA ARG A 119 17.83 -8.91 18.31
C ARG A 119 18.69 -9.77 19.25
N LYS A 120 18.13 -10.21 20.39
CA LYS A 120 18.83 -11.09 21.35
C LYS A 120 19.03 -12.51 20.82
N GLY A 121 18.13 -12.98 19.96
CA GLY A 121 18.12 -14.32 19.40
C GLY A 121 16.94 -15.15 19.89
N ILE A 122 16.33 -15.87 18.97
CA ILE A 122 15.23 -16.81 19.23
C ILE A 122 15.76 -18.23 19.09
N TYR A 123 15.57 -19.03 20.14
CA TYR A 123 15.76 -20.48 20.08
C TYR A 123 14.46 -21.12 19.57
N ASN A 124 14.52 -21.79 18.42
CA ASN A 124 13.40 -22.47 17.81
C ASN A 124 13.81 -23.87 17.37
N LYS A 125 13.33 -24.88 18.09
CA LYS A 125 13.79 -26.28 17.96
C LYS A 125 15.32 -26.30 18.09
N ASP A 126 16.04 -26.82 17.11
CA ASP A 126 17.51 -26.94 17.13
C ASP A 126 18.21 -25.77 16.40
N THR A 127 17.49 -24.69 16.09
CA THR A 127 18.04 -23.53 15.37
C THR A 127 17.94 -22.27 16.21
N VAL A 128 18.99 -21.45 16.15
CA VAL A 128 19.01 -20.10 16.70
C VAL A 128 19.10 -19.12 15.55
N TYR A 129 18.28 -18.08 15.59
CA TYR A 129 18.38 -16.96 14.66
C TYR A 129 18.16 -15.64 15.39
N THR A 130 18.89 -14.63 14.94
CA THR A 130 18.77 -13.24 15.35
C THR A 130 18.21 -12.40 14.20
N LEU A 131 17.79 -11.17 14.48
CA LEU A 131 17.41 -10.21 13.46
C LEU A 131 18.51 -10.00 12.41
N GLU A 132 19.77 -9.92 12.85
CA GLU A 132 20.95 -9.78 11.99
C GLU A 132 21.07 -10.97 11.03
N THR A 133 21.03 -12.20 11.54
CA THR A 133 21.10 -13.41 10.68
C THR A 133 19.93 -13.50 9.70
N LEU A 134 18.74 -13.01 10.07
CA LEU A 134 17.58 -12.97 9.18
C LEU A 134 17.76 -11.93 8.08
N VAL A 135 18.33 -10.78 8.39
CA VAL A 135 18.65 -9.74 7.40
C VAL A 135 19.71 -10.25 6.43
N ASP A 136 20.77 -10.88 6.94
CA ASP A 136 21.84 -11.44 6.10
C ASP A 136 21.30 -12.52 5.15
N GLU A 137 20.57 -13.50 5.66
CA GLU A 137 19.94 -14.56 4.84
C GLU A 137 18.94 -13.99 3.82
N SER A 138 18.29 -12.86 4.13
CA SER A 138 17.38 -12.21 3.18
C SER A 138 18.09 -11.58 1.98
N ASN A 139 19.40 -11.34 2.05
CA ASN A 139 20.18 -10.72 0.97
C ASN A 139 20.56 -11.72 -0.14
N ASP A 140 20.31 -13.02 0.06
CA ASP A 140 20.41 -14.05 -0.97
C ASP A 140 19.20 -14.04 -1.95
N HIS A 141 18.27 -13.10 -1.77
CA HIS A 141 17.06 -12.92 -2.55
C HIS A 141 17.00 -11.53 -3.21
N ASP A 142 15.88 -11.19 -3.84
CA ASP A 142 15.69 -9.89 -4.47
C ASP A 142 16.02 -8.73 -3.51
N ILE A 143 16.85 -7.81 -3.98
CA ILE A 143 17.27 -6.61 -3.25
C ILE A 143 16.51 -5.42 -3.78
N TRP A 144 15.99 -4.59 -2.87
CA TRP A 144 15.20 -3.42 -3.22
C TRP A 144 15.88 -2.15 -2.73
N GLU A 145 16.14 -1.21 -3.64
CA GLU A 145 16.67 0.11 -3.26
C GLU A 145 15.56 1.10 -2.91
N GLU A 146 14.32 0.79 -3.30
CA GLU A 146 13.19 1.69 -3.09
C GLU A 146 11.90 0.92 -2.79
N PRO A 147 10.94 1.50 -2.05
CA PRO A 147 9.67 0.85 -1.73
C PRO A 147 8.76 0.62 -2.95
N GLU A 148 7.63 -0.06 -2.73
CA GLU A 148 6.73 -0.41 -3.81
C GLU A 148 6.05 0.82 -4.42
N TRP A 149 5.98 0.83 -5.76
CA TRP A 149 5.14 1.73 -6.53
C TRP A 149 3.72 1.18 -6.71
N GLY A 150 2.75 2.08 -6.69
CA GLY A 150 1.35 1.75 -6.89
C GLY A 150 0.51 2.97 -7.24
N PHE A 151 -0.80 2.82 -7.08
CA PHE A 151 -1.78 3.87 -7.34
C PHE A 151 -2.42 4.32 -6.04
N PRO A 152 -2.84 5.60 -5.95
CA PRO A 152 -3.45 6.12 -4.75
C PRO A 152 -4.75 5.41 -4.37
N LYS A 153 -4.90 5.06 -3.09
CA LYS A 153 -6.07 4.33 -2.57
C LYS A 153 -6.08 4.31 -1.03
N GLY A 154 -7.27 4.14 -0.48
CA GLY A 154 -7.38 3.76 0.94
C GLY A 154 -8.75 3.21 1.29
N ARG A 155 -9.09 3.25 2.57
CA ARG A 155 -10.27 2.54 3.09
C ARG A 155 -11.42 3.51 3.25
N ARG A 156 -12.63 2.98 3.10
CA ARG A 156 -13.83 3.79 3.33
C ARG A 156 -13.95 4.22 4.79
N ASN A 157 -14.32 5.48 4.93
CA ASN A 157 -14.90 6.01 6.14
C ASN A 157 -16.32 5.47 6.35
N TYR A 158 -16.85 5.65 7.57
CA TYR A 158 -18.20 5.22 7.91
C TYR A 158 -19.23 5.87 6.99
N LEU A 159 -20.07 5.05 6.33
CA LEU A 159 -21.10 5.46 5.36
C LEU A 159 -20.61 6.16 4.09
N GLU A 160 -19.31 6.13 3.82
CA GLU A 160 -18.73 6.72 2.61
C GLU A 160 -19.02 5.87 1.36
N LYS A 161 -19.39 6.51 0.24
CA LYS A 161 -19.54 5.78 -1.03
C LYS A 161 -18.18 5.48 -1.66
N ASP A 162 -18.13 4.43 -2.48
CA ASP A 162 -16.89 4.00 -3.13
C ASP A 162 -16.20 5.13 -3.93
N TYR A 163 -16.95 5.89 -4.73
CA TYR A 163 -16.35 6.97 -5.53
C TYR A 163 -15.87 8.15 -4.67
N GLU A 164 -16.66 8.52 -3.65
CA GLU A 164 -16.31 9.58 -2.69
C GLU A 164 -15.00 9.22 -1.93
N CYS A 165 -14.88 7.96 -1.50
CA CYS A 165 -13.66 7.42 -0.91
C CYS A 165 -12.47 7.49 -1.88
N ALA A 166 -12.64 7.01 -3.12
CA ALA A 166 -11.60 7.06 -4.13
C ALA A 166 -11.05 8.48 -4.36
N VAL A 167 -11.93 9.48 -4.45
CA VAL A 167 -11.56 10.89 -4.66
C VAL A 167 -10.86 11.47 -3.44
N ARG A 168 -11.35 11.18 -2.23
CA ARG A 168 -10.74 11.63 -0.97
C ARG A 168 -9.33 11.06 -0.82
N GLU A 169 -9.17 9.74 -0.90
CA GLU A 169 -7.89 9.04 -0.73
C GLU A 169 -6.87 9.50 -1.78
N PHE A 170 -7.30 9.68 -3.03
CA PHE A 170 -6.45 10.26 -4.05
C PHE A 170 -5.99 11.67 -3.67
N SER A 171 -6.91 12.52 -3.20
CA SER A 171 -6.58 13.90 -2.81
C SER A 171 -5.67 13.95 -1.57
N GLU A 172 -5.85 13.04 -0.61
CA GLU A 172 -5.02 12.93 0.60
C GLU A 172 -3.59 12.49 0.24
N GLU A 173 -3.42 11.39 -0.51
CA GLU A 173 -2.08 10.88 -0.83
C GLU A 173 -1.32 11.76 -1.83
N THR A 174 -2.01 12.41 -2.78
CA THR A 174 -1.37 13.17 -3.87
C THR A 174 -1.41 14.70 -3.70
N GLY A 175 -2.22 15.20 -2.76
CA GLY A 175 -2.55 16.62 -2.61
C GLY A 175 -3.27 17.25 -3.82
N ILE A 176 -3.65 16.47 -4.82
CA ILE A 176 -4.31 16.97 -6.03
C ILE A 176 -5.81 17.08 -5.79
N HIS A 177 -6.33 18.28 -5.94
CA HIS A 177 -7.75 18.56 -5.74
C HIS A 177 -8.64 17.90 -6.80
N GLN A 178 -9.75 17.30 -6.38
CA GLN A 178 -10.72 16.60 -7.24
C GLN A 178 -11.19 17.36 -8.50
N LYS A 179 -11.19 18.69 -8.45
CA LYS A 179 -11.59 19.56 -9.58
C LYS A 179 -10.68 19.42 -10.80
N LYS A 180 -9.46 18.93 -10.62
CA LYS A 180 -8.51 18.65 -11.71
C LYS A 180 -8.79 17.31 -12.40
N LEU A 181 -9.67 16.49 -11.83
CA LEU A 181 -10.03 15.18 -12.35
C LEU A 181 -11.29 15.28 -13.20
N LYS A 182 -11.25 14.67 -14.39
CA LYS A 182 -12.40 14.45 -15.26
C LYS A 182 -12.82 12.99 -15.17
N ASN A 183 -14.02 12.76 -14.66
CA ASN A 183 -14.57 11.42 -14.54
C ASN A 183 -14.95 10.85 -15.92
N ILE A 184 -14.81 9.55 -16.08
CA ILE A 184 -15.16 8.84 -17.31
C ILE A 184 -16.45 8.06 -17.07
N GLN A 185 -17.50 8.42 -17.78
CA GLN A 185 -18.85 7.89 -17.51
C GLN A 185 -19.05 6.47 -18.04
N ASN A 186 -18.30 6.06 -19.05
CA ASN A 186 -18.48 4.78 -19.75
C ASN A 186 -17.45 3.70 -19.35
N ILE A 187 -16.82 3.84 -18.18
CA ILE A 187 -15.87 2.86 -17.64
C ILE A 187 -16.31 2.44 -16.24
N LEU A 188 -16.45 1.13 -16.04
CA LEU A 188 -16.63 0.56 -14.70
C LEU A 188 -15.27 0.48 -13.99
N PRO A 189 -15.25 0.55 -12.65
CA PRO A 189 -14.01 0.41 -11.89
C PRO A 189 -13.31 -0.93 -12.16
N PHE A 190 -11.98 -0.89 -12.23
CA PHE A 190 -11.15 -2.07 -12.35
C PHE A 190 -10.81 -2.62 -10.98
N GLU A 191 -10.64 -3.94 -10.87
CA GLU A 191 -10.39 -4.59 -9.60
C GLU A 191 -9.18 -5.54 -9.66
N GLU A 192 -8.35 -5.50 -8.62
CA GLU A 192 -7.38 -6.56 -8.31
C GLU A 192 -7.77 -7.23 -6.99
N ILE A 193 -7.71 -8.56 -6.94
CA ILE A 193 -7.95 -9.36 -5.74
C ILE A 193 -6.75 -10.27 -5.56
N PHE A 194 -6.11 -10.22 -4.40
CA PHE A 194 -4.87 -10.95 -4.12
C PHE A 194 -4.81 -11.35 -2.64
N THR A 195 -3.88 -12.25 -2.31
CA THR A 195 -3.57 -12.60 -0.92
C THR A 195 -2.36 -11.81 -0.47
N GLY A 196 -2.50 -11.03 0.60
CA GLY A 196 -1.40 -10.25 1.16
C GLY A 196 -0.40 -11.11 1.93
N SER A 197 0.74 -10.53 2.26
CA SER A 197 1.78 -11.11 3.12
C SER A 197 1.21 -11.82 4.35
N ASN A 198 0.25 -11.18 5.02
CA ASN A 198 -0.41 -11.68 6.23
C ASN A 198 -1.51 -12.74 6.03
N TYR A 199 -1.55 -13.37 4.85
CA TYR A 199 -2.52 -14.41 4.46
C TYR A 199 -3.98 -13.96 4.45
N LYS A 200 -4.24 -12.64 4.46
CA LYS A 200 -5.58 -12.10 4.27
C LYS A 200 -5.83 -11.82 2.80
N SER A 201 -7.07 -11.97 2.38
CA SER A 201 -7.50 -11.55 1.05
C SER A 201 -7.73 -10.05 1.02
N TYR A 202 -7.19 -9.40 0.00
CA TYR A 202 -7.32 -7.98 -0.27
C TYR A 202 -7.98 -7.77 -1.62
N LYS A 203 -8.73 -6.67 -1.72
CA LYS A 203 -9.29 -6.16 -2.97
C LYS A 203 -8.92 -4.70 -3.11
N HIS A 204 -8.40 -4.30 -4.25
CA HIS A 204 -8.34 -2.89 -4.62
C HIS A 204 -9.29 -2.62 -5.77
N LYS A 205 -10.10 -1.59 -5.63
CA LYS A 205 -11.07 -1.14 -6.63
C LYS A 205 -10.67 0.25 -7.10
N TYR A 206 -10.36 0.39 -8.39
CA TYR A 206 -9.91 1.66 -8.96
C TYR A 206 -10.90 2.20 -9.96
N PHE A 207 -11.34 3.43 -9.72
CA PHE A 207 -11.94 4.25 -10.77
C PHE A 207 -10.84 4.77 -11.70
N VAL A 208 -11.23 5.20 -12.90
CA VAL A 208 -10.29 5.79 -13.86
C VAL A 208 -10.72 7.24 -14.10
N ALA A 209 -9.76 8.16 -14.01
CA ALA A 209 -10.00 9.57 -14.27
C ALA A 209 -8.94 10.14 -15.22
N TYR A 210 -9.33 11.14 -15.99
CA TYR A 210 -8.43 11.88 -16.86
C TYR A 210 -8.05 13.20 -16.19
N MET A 211 -6.78 13.57 -16.30
CA MET A 211 -6.29 14.89 -15.90
C MET A 211 -5.73 15.63 -17.12
N PRO A 212 -6.21 16.86 -17.40
CA PRO A 212 -5.59 17.70 -18.43
C PRO A 212 -4.10 17.90 -18.16
N TYR A 213 -3.29 17.91 -19.23
CA TYR A 213 -1.83 18.04 -19.11
C TYR A 213 -1.42 19.29 -18.32
N ASP A 214 -2.03 20.44 -18.60
CA ASP A 214 -1.74 21.71 -17.92
C ASP A 214 -2.01 21.67 -16.40
N ASP A 215 -3.01 20.90 -15.96
CA ASP A 215 -3.33 20.72 -14.54
C ASP A 215 -2.36 19.77 -13.81
N SER A 216 -1.58 19.00 -14.58
CA SER A 216 -0.77 17.86 -14.12
C SER A 216 0.73 18.17 -13.96
N ILE A 217 1.16 19.40 -14.24
CA ILE A 217 2.58 19.79 -14.28
C ILE A 217 3.21 19.84 -12.88
N LEU A 218 2.45 20.22 -11.85
CA LEU A 218 2.92 20.39 -10.48
C LEU A 218 2.61 19.13 -9.65
N LEU A 219 3.64 18.49 -9.09
CA LEU A 219 3.54 17.25 -8.30
C LEU A 219 4.07 17.39 -6.86
N ASP A 220 4.19 18.61 -6.36
CA ASP A 220 5.09 18.90 -5.22
C ASP A 220 4.43 18.71 -3.84
N LYS A 221 3.20 18.21 -3.78
CA LYS A 221 2.40 18.18 -2.54
C LYS A 221 1.75 16.83 -2.31
N TYR A 222 2.53 15.82 -1.94
CA TYR A 222 2.00 14.51 -1.51
C TYR A 222 2.11 14.32 0.01
N GLU A 223 1.33 13.41 0.57
CA GLU A 223 1.34 13.13 2.02
C GLU A 223 2.64 12.42 2.43
N LEU A 224 3.57 13.18 2.99
CA LEU A 224 4.92 12.72 3.37
C LEU A 224 4.92 11.68 4.49
N SER A 225 3.80 11.38 5.15
CA SER A 225 3.70 10.24 6.07
C SER A 225 3.54 8.90 5.35
N GLU A 226 3.02 8.87 4.12
CA GLU A 226 2.70 7.62 3.41
C GLU A 226 3.38 7.49 2.04
N VAL A 227 3.67 8.62 1.40
CA VAL A 227 4.24 8.69 0.05
C VAL A 227 5.64 9.30 0.11
N SER A 228 6.62 8.65 -0.54
CA SER A 228 7.99 9.18 -0.69
C SER A 228 8.22 9.87 -2.03
N LYS A 229 7.47 9.50 -3.06
CA LYS A 229 7.62 10.05 -4.41
C LYS A 229 6.32 9.89 -5.20
N MET A 230 6.09 10.79 -6.14
CA MET A 230 4.99 10.74 -7.09
C MET A 230 5.51 11.08 -8.48
N GLU A 231 5.07 10.34 -9.51
CA GLU A 231 5.61 10.50 -10.87
C GLU A 231 4.59 10.06 -11.93
N TRP A 232 4.57 10.78 -13.06
CA TRP A 232 3.85 10.35 -14.26
C TRP A 232 4.71 9.36 -15.04
N MET A 233 4.18 8.18 -15.30
CA MET A 233 4.91 7.08 -15.93
C MET A 233 4.17 6.55 -17.16
N SER A 234 4.91 6.18 -18.21
CA SER A 234 4.32 5.41 -19.32
C SER A 234 3.82 4.05 -18.84
N TYR A 235 3.00 3.39 -19.65
CA TYR A 235 2.55 2.02 -19.38
C TYR A 235 3.72 1.05 -19.15
N GLU A 236 4.74 1.11 -20.00
CA GLU A 236 5.94 0.26 -19.93
C GLU A 236 6.69 0.53 -18.63
N LYS A 237 6.86 1.81 -18.27
CA LYS A 237 7.51 2.19 -17.03
C LYS A 237 6.71 1.73 -15.81
N CYS A 238 5.38 1.82 -15.83
CA CYS A 238 4.54 1.26 -14.77
C CYS A 238 4.81 -0.25 -14.56
N LEU A 239 4.91 -1.03 -15.65
CA LEU A 239 5.17 -2.47 -15.57
C LEU A 239 6.57 -2.80 -15.05
N GLU A 240 7.55 -1.96 -15.34
CA GLU A 240 8.92 -2.05 -14.83
C GLU A 240 8.96 -1.77 -13.32
N MET A 241 8.33 -0.67 -12.89
CA MET A 241 8.38 -0.20 -11.49
C MET A 241 7.52 -1.02 -10.53
N ILE A 242 6.42 -1.62 -11.01
CA ILE A 242 5.63 -2.55 -10.21
C ILE A 242 6.46 -3.81 -9.94
N ARG A 243 6.61 -4.15 -8.65
CA ARG A 243 7.33 -5.34 -8.19
C ARG A 243 6.96 -6.59 -9.01
N PRO A 244 7.94 -7.42 -9.43
CA PRO A 244 7.70 -8.57 -10.30
C PRO A 244 6.62 -9.54 -9.78
N TYR A 245 6.55 -9.74 -8.47
CA TYR A 245 5.58 -10.63 -7.83
C TYR A 245 4.15 -10.06 -7.74
N ASN A 246 3.92 -8.77 -8.02
CA ASN A 246 2.60 -8.14 -7.99
C ASN A 246 1.82 -8.35 -9.29
N LEU A 247 1.57 -9.61 -9.64
CA LEU A 247 0.99 -10.02 -10.92
C LEU A 247 -0.40 -9.42 -11.18
N GLU A 248 -1.25 -9.36 -10.16
CA GLU A 248 -2.60 -8.80 -10.27
C GLU A 248 -2.59 -7.33 -10.62
N LYS A 249 -1.58 -6.59 -10.13
CA LYS A 249 -1.40 -5.16 -10.40
C LYS A 249 -0.89 -4.89 -11.80
N LYS A 250 0.05 -5.72 -12.26
CA LYS A 250 0.52 -5.68 -13.66
C LYS A 250 -0.65 -5.94 -14.60
N ARG A 251 -1.46 -6.97 -14.32
CA ARG A 251 -2.68 -7.27 -15.08
C ARG A 251 -3.69 -6.11 -15.03
N LEU A 252 -3.87 -5.49 -13.87
CA LEU A 252 -4.75 -4.34 -13.68
C LEU A 252 -4.38 -3.19 -14.62
N ILE A 253 -3.12 -2.74 -14.60
CA ILE A 253 -2.68 -1.62 -15.44
C ILE A 253 -2.68 -1.98 -16.93
N SER A 254 -2.36 -3.23 -17.29
CA SER A 254 -2.51 -3.72 -18.67
C SER A 254 -3.97 -3.63 -19.15
N ASN A 255 -4.92 -4.00 -18.31
CA ASN A 255 -6.34 -3.93 -18.65
C ASN A 255 -6.82 -2.48 -18.79
N VAL A 256 -6.38 -1.58 -17.90
CA VAL A 256 -6.67 -0.15 -17.99
C VAL A 256 -6.10 0.42 -19.29
N ASN A 257 -4.82 0.17 -19.58
CA ASN A 257 -4.17 0.68 -20.80
C ASN A 257 -4.84 0.15 -22.08
N ASN A 258 -5.18 -1.14 -22.11
CA ASN A 258 -5.93 -1.73 -23.22
C ASN A 258 -7.31 -1.09 -23.40
N CYS A 259 -7.98 -0.73 -22.31
CA CYS A 259 -9.28 -0.07 -22.37
C CYS A 259 -9.15 1.35 -22.95
N LEU A 260 -8.21 2.14 -22.44
CA LEU A 260 -8.00 3.53 -22.86
C LEU A 260 -7.50 3.67 -24.31
N THR A 261 -6.79 2.66 -24.83
CA THR A 261 -6.25 2.66 -26.20
C THR A 261 -7.22 2.12 -27.25
N LYS A 262 -8.17 1.25 -26.87
CA LYS A 262 -9.08 0.58 -27.82
C LYS A 262 -10.47 1.21 -27.91
N TYR A 263 -10.93 1.88 -26.86
CA TYR A 263 -12.31 2.36 -26.77
C TYR A 263 -12.38 3.88 -26.66
N ARG A 264 -13.47 4.44 -27.20
CA ARG A 264 -13.77 5.87 -27.07
C ARG A 264 -14.23 6.19 -25.65
N LEU A 265 -13.74 7.30 -25.11
CA LEU A 265 -14.05 7.78 -23.76
C LEU A 265 -15.13 8.87 -23.79
N PHE A 266 -16.04 8.83 -22.82
CA PHE A 266 -17.03 9.87 -22.57
C PHE A 266 -16.76 10.52 -21.21
N PHE A 267 -16.41 11.80 -21.23
CA PHE A 267 -16.11 12.57 -20.02
C PHE A 267 -17.35 13.28 -19.52
N SER A 268 -17.49 13.38 -18.19
CA SER A 268 -18.48 14.23 -17.52
C SER A 268 -18.09 15.71 -17.55
#